data_AF-A0A3C0FP14-F1
#
_entry.id   AF-A0A3C0FP14-F1
#
_cell.length_a   1.000
_cell.length_b   1.000
_cell.length_c   1.000
_cell.angle_alpha   90.00
_cell.angle_beta   90.00
_cell.angle_gamma   90.00
#
_symmetry.space_group_name_H-M   'P 1'
#
loop_
_entity.id
_entity.type
_entity.pdbx_description
1 polymer ?
#
loop_
_entity_poly.entity_id
_entity_poly.type
_entity_poly.pdbx_seq_one_letter_code
_entity_poly.pdbx_strand_id
1 'polypeptide(L)'
;SRFVILRGGLAKLERALSQFMIDLHTTEHGYEETITPMLVRDNAVFGTGQLPKFAEDLFKTTNDYWLIPTSEVTLTNQVADEIVDQAKLPLRYTALTQCFRSEAGSAGRDTRGMIRQHQFSKVEMVSVVEAEKSDEELTRKTRCAETVLERLGLPYRTVILCTGDIGFSATKTYDIEVWLPGQGKYREISSCSNTRDFQARRMNARYRATGEKKTQFVHTLNGSGLAVGRCLIAVMENYQQADGSIRVPDALKSYMGGIEVISAR
;
A
#
# COMPACT_ATOMS: atom_id res chain seq x y z
N SER A 1 18.87 4.38 -13.51
CA SER A 1 19.09 4.35 -12.04
C SER A 1 17.75 4.09 -11.36
N ARG A 2 17.69 3.84 -10.04
CA ARG A 2 16.44 3.56 -9.28
C ARG A 2 15.66 2.28 -9.69
N PHE A 3 16.38 1.29 -10.19
CA PHE A 3 15.92 -0.09 -10.34
C PHE A 3 16.91 -1.01 -9.62
N VAL A 4 16.44 -2.12 -9.06
CA VAL A 4 17.25 -3.11 -8.34
C VAL A 4 16.99 -4.50 -8.89
N ILE A 5 18.05 -5.32 -8.94
CA ILE A 5 17.96 -6.77 -9.17
C ILE A 5 18.25 -7.46 -7.84
N LEU A 6 17.25 -8.11 -7.27
CA LEU A 6 17.42 -8.99 -6.11
C LEU A 6 17.71 -10.42 -6.56
N ARG A 7 18.57 -11.12 -5.81
CA ARG A 7 18.98 -12.50 -6.09
C ARG A 7 19.06 -13.31 -4.81
N GLY A 8 18.96 -14.64 -4.93
CA GLY A 8 19.18 -15.58 -3.83
C GLY A 8 18.25 -15.33 -2.63
N GLY A 9 18.84 -15.35 -1.43
CA GLY A 9 18.10 -15.23 -0.17
C GLY A 9 17.27 -13.95 -0.04
N LEU A 10 17.74 -12.82 -0.58
CA LEU A 10 17.01 -11.55 -0.52
C LEU A 10 15.78 -11.54 -1.44
N ALA A 11 15.88 -12.13 -2.63
CA ALA A 11 14.73 -12.31 -3.51
C ALA A 11 13.68 -13.25 -2.88
N LYS A 12 14.14 -14.30 -2.18
CA LYS A 12 13.25 -15.18 -1.42
C LYS A 12 12.58 -14.44 -0.25
N LEU A 13 13.32 -13.58 0.45
CA LEU A 13 12.81 -12.77 1.56
C LEU A 13 11.77 -11.74 1.10
N GLU A 14 11.98 -11.05 -0.02
CA GLU A 14 10.97 -10.13 -0.59
C GLU A 14 9.67 -10.89 -0.90
N ARG A 15 9.77 -12.06 -1.52
CA ARG A 15 8.61 -12.92 -1.78
C ARG A 15 7.94 -13.38 -0.49
N ALA A 16 8.72 -13.82 0.50
CA ALA A 16 8.20 -14.26 1.79
C ALA A 16 7.43 -13.16 2.53
N LEU A 17 7.98 -11.94 2.56
CA LEU A 17 7.30 -10.75 3.09
C LEU A 17 5.97 -10.51 2.38
N SER A 18 5.97 -10.56 1.05
CA SER A 18 4.78 -10.31 0.25
C SER A 18 3.67 -11.33 0.53
N GLN A 19 4.03 -12.62 0.62
CA GLN A 19 3.07 -13.69 0.89
C GLN A 19 2.54 -13.63 2.33
N PHE A 20 3.42 -13.40 3.31
CA PHE A 20 3.02 -13.20 4.71
C PHE A 20 2.00 -12.07 4.85
N MET A 21 2.23 -10.94 4.19
CA MET A 21 1.31 -9.79 4.21
C MET A 21 -0.05 -10.14 3.59
N ILE A 22 -0.06 -10.80 2.42
CA ILE A 22 -1.31 -11.22 1.77
C ILE A 22 -2.08 -12.19 2.66
N ASP A 23 -1.45 -13.26 3.15
CA ASP A 23 -2.09 -14.26 4.00
C ASP A 23 -2.66 -13.62 5.27
N LEU A 24 -1.93 -12.72 5.92
CA LEU A 24 -2.41 -12.02 7.10
C LEU A 24 -3.67 -11.20 6.79
N HIS A 25 -3.69 -10.47 5.68
CA HIS A 25 -4.83 -9.63 5.33
C HIS A 25 -6.07 -10.44 4.93
N THR A 26 -5.87 -11.57 4.24
CA THR A 26 -6.97 -12.40 3.75
C THR A 26 -7.54 -13.33 4.81
N THR A 27 -6.68 -13.88 5.67
CA THR A 27 -7.10 -14.88 6.68
C THR A 27 -7.54 -14.27 8.01
N GLU A 28 -6.89 -13.19 8.47
CA GLU A 28 -7.17 -12.60 9.79
C GLU A 28 -7.92 -11.26 9.69
N HIS A 29 -7.65 -10.46 8.66
CA HIS A 29 -8.23 -9.12 8.57
C HIS A 29 -9.49 -9.04 7.70
N GLY A 30 -9.89 -10.11 7.02
CA GLY A 30 -11.12 -10.16 6.23
C GLY A 30 -11.08 -9.30 4.97
N TYR A 31 -9.91 -9.22 4.32
CA TYR A 31 -9.78 -8.68 2.96
C TYR A 31 -10.00 -9.79 1.93
N GLU A 32 -10.68 -9.48 0.84
CA GLU A 32 -10.73 -10.32 -0.35
C GLU A 32 -9.44 -10.12 -1.16
N GLU A 33 -8.77 -11.22 -1.51
CA GLU A 33 -7.59 -11.17 -2.37
C GLU A 33 -7.99 -10.87 -3.81
N THR A 34 -7.30 -9.93 -4.45
CA THR A 34 -7.59 -9.52 -5.82
C THR A 34 -6.32 -9.47 -6.65
N ILE A 35 -6.34 -10.17 -7.79
CA ILE A 35 -5.35 -9.98 -8.85
C ILE A 35 -5.89 -8.93 -9.81
N THR A 36 -5.11 -7.88 -10.06
CA THR A 36 -5.59 -6.69 -10.76
C THR A 36 -4.61 -6.22 -11.85
N PRO A 37 -5.07 -5.58 -12.94
CA PRO A 37 -4.19 -5.11 -14.01
C PRO A 37 -3.16 -4.09 -13.52
N MET A 38 -1.97 -4.09 -14.13
CA MET A 38 -0.95 -3.05 -13.89
C MET A 38 -0.99 -1.93 -14.95
N LEU A 39 -1.85 -2.06 -15.96
CA LEU A 39 -2.08 -1.07 -17.01
C LEU A 39 -3.54 -0.63 -16.98
N VAL A 40 -3.77 0.68 -16.97
CA VAL A 40 -5.11 1.27 -16.90
C VAL A 40 -5.27 2.42 -17.90
N ARG A 41 -6.52 2.80 -18.17
CA ARG A 41 -6.86 3.97 -19.00
C ARG A 41 -7.08 5.21 -18.12
N ASP A 42 -7.23 6.36 -18.78
CA ASP A 42 -7.39 7.68 -18.14
C ASP A 42 -8.50 7.72 -17.08
N ASN A 43 -9.62 7.05 -17.32
CA ASN A 43 -10.76 7.04 -16.40
C ASN A 43 -10.37 6.52 -15.00
N ALA A 44 -9.56 5.47 -14.93
CA ALA A 44 -9.15 4.88 -13.66
C ALA A 44 -8.27 5.83 -12.84
N VAL A 45 -7.22 6.37 -13.47
CA VAL A 45 -6.30 7.32 -12.82
C VAL A 45 -6.92 8.70 -12.58
N PHE A 46 -7.99 9.04 -13.32
CA PHE A 46 -8.83 10.20 -13.00
C PHE A 46 -9.69 9.96 -11.75
N GLY A 47 -10.30 8.77 -11.65
CA GLY A 47 -11.15 8.36 -10.53
C GLY A 47 -10.45 8.46 -9.18
N THR A 48 -9.23 7.94 -9.09
CA THR A 48 -8.43 7.96 -7.85
C THR A 48 -7.63 9.25 -7.62
N GLY A 49 -7.68 10.20 -8.56
CA GLY A 49 -7.18 11.57 -8.39
C GLY A 49 -5.76 11.83 -8.86
N GLN A 50 -5.11 10.88 -9.57
CA GLN A 50 -3.81 11.12 -10.19
C GLN A 50 -3.97 12.11 -11.36
N LEU A 51 -4.97 11.93 -12.22
CA LEU A 51 -5.28 12.92 -13.26
C LEU A 51 -6.25 14.01 -12.76
N PRO A 52 -6.07 15.27 -13.23
CA PRO A 52 -5.07 15.71 -14.21
C PRO A 52 -3.71 16.14 -13.60
N LYS A 53 -3.65 16.35 -12.29
CA LYS A 53 -2.56 17.09 -11.62
C LYS A 53 -1.22 16.36 -11.59
N PHE A 54 -1.23 15.04 -11.48
CA PHE A 54 -0.05 14.20 -11.23
C PHE A 54 0.31 13.30 -12.42
N ALA A 55 0.02 13.75 -13.65
CA ALA A 55 0.38 13.01 -14.86
C ALA A 55 1.89 12.74 -14.95
N GLU A 56 2.72 13.69 -14.49
CA GLU A 56 4.17 13.57 -14.49
C GLU A 56 4.69 12.53 -13.50
N ASP A 57 3.92 12.15 -12.49
CA ASP A 57 4.29 11.15 -11.49
C ASP A 57 4.10 9.70 -12.00
N LEU A 58 3.42 9.54 -13.14
CA LEU A 58 3.06 8.28 -13.75
C LEU A 58 3.95 7.95 -14.95
N PHE A 59 4.06 6.66 -15.27
CA PHE A 59 4.57 6.22 -16.57
C PHE A 59 3.41 5.99 -17.54
N LYS A 60 3.45 6.67 -18.70
CA LYS A 60 2.53 6.46 -19.82
C LYS A 60 3.19 5.61 -20.90
N THR A 61 2.49 4.59 -21.37
CA THR A 61 2.88 3.79 -22.53
C THR A 61 2.58 4.51 -23.84
N THR A 62 3.15 4.04 -24.95
CA THR A 62 2.92 4.61 -26.29
C THR A 62 1.50 4.38 -26.83
N ASN A 63 0.73 3.48 -26.21
CA ASN A 63 -0.63 3.12 -26.63
C ASN A 63 -1.69 3.66 -25.65
N ASP A 64 -1.39 4.76 -24.97
CA ASP A 64 -2.30 5.47 -24.06
C ASP A 64 -2.80 4.68 -22.85
N TYR A 65 -1.99 3.75 -22.36
CA TYR A 65 -2.16 3.15 -21.03
C TYR A 65 -1.18 3.75 -20.02
N TRP A 66 -1.62 3.83 -18.77
CA TRP A 66 -0.80 4.19 -17.62
C TRP A 66 -0.38 2.96 -16.83
N LEU A 67 0.88 2.88 -16.44
CA LEU A 67 1.31 1.95 -15.41
C LEU A 67 0.82 2.45 -14.04
N ILE A 68 0.26 1.55 -13.22
CA ILE A 68 -0.29 1.93 -11.92
C ILE A 68 0.82 2.34 -10.93
N PRO A 69 0.65 3.45 -10.18
CA PRO A 69 1.57 3.83 -9.10
C PRO A 69 1.26 3.12 -7.77
N THR A 70 0.13 2.41 -7.73
CA THR A 70 -0.41 1.62 -6.62
C THR A 70 -1.63 0.84 -7.11
N SER A 71 -1.86 -0.37 -6.58
CA SER A 71 -3.11 -1.12 -6.81
C SER A 71 -4.35 -0.44 -6.25
N GLU A 72 -4.22 0.61 -5.42
CA GLU A 72 -5.34 1.49 -5.09
C GLU A 72 -6.11 1.94 -6.34
N VAL A 73 -5.40 2.29 -7.41
CA VAL A 73 -6.01 2.78 -8.65
C VAL A 73 -7.03 1.78 -9.16
N THR A 74 -6.65 0.51 -9.26
CA THR A 74 -7.54 -0.51 -9.83
C THR A 74 -8.53 -1.06 -8.83
N LEU A 75 -8.13 -1.26 -7.57
CA LEU A 75 -9.01 -1.80 -6.54
C LEU A 75 -10.16 -0.84 -6.22
N THR A 76 -9.89 0.46 -6.12
CA THR A 76 -10.90 1.47 -5.83
C THR A 76 -11.86 1.68 -7.01
N ASN A 77 -11.36 1.57 -8.25
CA ASN A 77 -12.19 1.69 -9.45
C ASN A 77 -13.09 0.46 -9.72
N GLN A 78 -13.03 -0.62 -8.93
CA GLN A 78 -13.96 -1.74 -9.06
C GLN A 78 -15.42 -1.33 -8.81
N VAL A 79 -15.65 -0.22 -8.11
CA VAL A 79 -16.99 0.33 -7.84
C VAL A 79 -17.30 1.57 -8.69
N ALA A 80 -16.50 1.85 -9.73
CA ALA A 80 -16.75 2.99 -10.61
C ALA A 80 -18.06 2.80 -11.38
N ASP A 81 -18.87 3.85 -11.44
CA ASP A 81 -20.21 3.93 -12.03
C ASP A 81 -21.24 2.95 -11.43
N GLU A 82 -20.94 2.36 -10.27
CA GLU A 82 -21.82 1.40 -9.59
C GLU A 82 -22.73 2.03 -8.52
N ILE A 83 -23.88 1.41 -8.31
CA ILE A 83 -24.69 1.58 -7.09
C ILE A 83 -24.53 0.31 -6.27
N VAL A 84 -23.58 0.33 -5.35
CA VAL A 84 -23.25 -0.79 -4.46
C VAL A 84 -24.44 -1.08 -3.53
N ASP A 85 -24.76 -2.36 -3.39
CA ASP A 85 -25.73 -2.85 -2.41
C ASP A 85 -25.18 -2.62 -0.99
N GLN A 86 -25.93 -1.90 -0.16
CA GLN A 86 -25.54 -1.60 1.22
C GLN A 86 -25.23 -2.88 2.01
N ALA A 87 -25.95 -3.98 1.75
CA ALA A 87 -25.74 -5.25 2.45
C ALA A 87 -24.36 -5.88 2.17
N LYS A 88 -23.66 -5.42 1.11
CA LYS A 88 -22.30 -5.86 0.78
C LYS A 88 -21.21 -4.96 1.39
N LEU A 89 -21.56 -3.81 1.95
CA LEU A 89 -20.60 -2.93 2.62
C LEU A 89 -20.29 -3.45 4.03
N PRO A 90 -19.02 -3.35 4.50
CA PRO A 90 -17.87 -2.82 3.78
C PRO A 90 -17.28 -3.81 2.77
N LEU A 91 -16.92 -3.32 1.58
CA LEU A 91 -16.08 -4.07 0.65
C LEU A 91 -14.61 -3.84 1.01
N ARG A 92 -13.83 -4.91 1.10
CA ARG A 92 -12.42 -4.85 1.51
C ARG A 92 -11.58 -5.68 0.55
N TYR A 93 -10.66 -5.05 -0.16
CA TYR A 93 -9.80 -5.69 -1.15
C TYR A 93 -8.33 -5.56 -0.77
N THR A 94 -7.54 -6.61 -1.03
CA THR A 94 -6.09 -6.56 -0.96
C THR A 94 -5.44 -7.10 -2.22
N ALA A 95 -4.32 -6.51 -2.63
CA ALA A 95 -3.59 -6.96 -3.81
C ALA A 95 -2.10 -6.74 -3.65
N LEU A 96 -1.31 -7.74 -4.06
CA LEU A 96 0.12 -7.64 -4.27
C LEU A 96 0.39 -7.24 -5.73
N THR A 97 0.98 -6.07 -5.94
CA THR A 97 1.30 -5.59 -7.31
C THR A 97 2.68 -4.96 -7.39
N GLN A 98 3.22 -4.91 -8.61
CA GLN A 98 4.29 -3.98 -8.94
C GLN A 98 3.70 -2.58 -9.12
N CYS A 99 4.31 -1.61 -8.46
CA CYS A 99 3.94 -0.20 -8.48
C CYS A 99 5.01 0.59 -9.24
N PHE A 100 4.58 1.52 -10.10
CA PHE A 100 5.46 2.27 -10.98
C PHE A 100 5.32 3.78 -10.76
N ARG A 101 6.41 4.47 -10.43
CA ARG A 101 6.42 5.92 -10.19
C ARG A 101 7.59 6.58 -10.92
N SER A 102 7.33 7.68 -11.61
CA SER A 102 8.38 8.43 -12.31
C SER A 102 9.37 9.08 -11.34
N GLU A 103 8.95 9.33 -10.09
CA GLU A 103 9.74 10.02 -9.06
C GLU A 103 10.26 11.39 -9.55
N ALA A 104 9.45 12.07 -10.37
CA ALA A 104 9.72 13.43 -10.85
C ALA A 104 9.98 14.38 -9.66
N GLY A 105 10.96 15.29 -9.81
CA GLY A 105 11.34 16.22 -8.74
C GLY A 105 12.16 15.64 -7.58
N SER A 106 12.50 14.34 -7.59
CA SER A 106 13.30 13.69 -6.53
C SER A 106 14.82 13.73 -6.74
N ALA A 107 15.32 14.62 -7.59
CA ALA A 107 16.75 14.72 -7.92
C ALA A 107 17.60 14.88 -6.64
N GLY A 108 18.60 14.01 -6.46
CA GLY A 108 19.51 14.05 -5.31
C GLY A 108 18.96 13.47 -3.99
N ARG A 109 17.66 13.14 -3.88
CA ARG A 109 17.08 12.54 -2.66
C ARG A 109 17.02 11.03 -2.73
N ASP A 110 17.48 10.34 -1.68
CA ASP A 110 17.48 8.87 -1.55
C ASP A 110 17.97 8.18 -2.84
N THR A 111 19.11 8.61 -3.38
CA THR A 111 19.66 8.13 -4.66
C THR A 111 20.33 6.76 -4.54
N ARG A 112 20.73 6.35 -3.34
CA ARG A 112 21.34 5.06 -3.03
C ARG A 112 20.35 4.14 -2.29
N GLY A 113 20.33 2.86 -2.65
CA GLY A 113 19.51 1.83 -2.00
C GLY A 113 18.10 1.70 -2.60
N MET A 114 17.19 1.10 -1.84
CA MET A 114 15.85 0.69 -2.30
C MET A 114 14.69 1.53 -1.71
N ILE A 115 14.97 2.61 -0.99
CA ILE A 115 13.93 3.44 -0.33
C ILE A 115 13.02 4.13 -1.37
N ARG A 116 13.61 4.59 -2.48
CA ARG A 116 12.92 5.31 -3.56
C ARG A 116 13.30 4.72 -4.92
N GLN A 117 12.37 3.99 -5.54
CA GLN A 117 12.56 3.26 -6.79
C GLN A 117 11.49 3.62 -7.80
N HIS A 118 11.78 3.44 -9.10
CA HIS A 118 10.77 3.56 -10.14
C HIS A 118 9.79 2.39 -10.16
N GLN A 119 10.23 1.23 -9.67
CA GLN A 119 9.43 0.01 -9.56
C GLN A 119 9.62 -0.60 -8.18
N PHE A 120 8.53 -0.96 -7.52
CA PHE A 120 8.55 -1.64 -6.22
C PHE A 120 7.29 -2.49 -6.00
N SER A 121 7.41 -3.56 -5.22
CA SER A 121 6.29 -4.40 -4.81
C SER A 121 5.56 -3.78 -3.62
N LYS A 122 4.22 -3.81 -3.63
CA LYS A 122 3.38 -3.37 -2.51
C LYS A 122 2.17 -4.28 -2.33
N VAL A 123 1.85 -4.59 -1.07
CA VAL A 123 0.55 -5.13 -0.68
C VAL A 123 -0.33 -3.95 -0.26
N GLU A 124 -1.42 -3.74 -0.99
CA GLU A 124 -2.36 -2.65 -0.74
C GLU A 124 -3.62 -3.15 -0.04
N MET A 125 -4.23 -2.31 0.78
CA MET A 125 -5.54 -2.51 1.39
C MET A 125 -6.50 -1.40 0.97
N VAL A 126 -7.55 -1.73 0.23
CA VAL A 126 -8.63 -0.79 -0.14
C VAL A 126 -9.92 -1.18 0.57
N SER A 127 -10.66 -0.17 1.03
CA SER A 127 -11.98 -0.35 1.63
C SER A 127 -12.98 0.60 0.99
N VAL A 128 -14.17 0.12 0.68
CA VAL A 128 -15.34 0.91 0.27
C VAL A 128 -16.40 0.72 1.33
N VAL A 129 -16.85 1.82 1.92
CA VAL A 129 -17.69 1.79 3.13
C VAL A 129 -18.82 2.82 3.08
N GLU A 130 -19.81 2.64 3.95
CA GLU A 130 -20.80 3.66 4.26
C GLU A 130 -20.14 4.91 4.85
N ALA A 131 -20.67 6.10 4.55
CA ALA A 131 -20.03 7.36 4.88
C ALA A 131 -19.70 7.49 6.38
N GLU A 132 -20.65 7.09 7.23
CA GLU A 132 -20.60 7.15 8.68
C GLU A 132 -19.58 6.18 9.30
N LYS A 133 -19.17 5.14 8.54
CA LYS A 133 -18.23 4.11 8.99
C LYS A 133 -16.78 4.39 8.61
N SER A 134 -16.52 5.43 7.84
CA SER A 134 -15.20 5.69 7.27
C SER A 134 -14.10 5.97 8.30
N ASP A 135 -14.38 6.72 9.37
CA ASP A 135 -13.36 7.02 10.39
C ASP A 135 -13.02 5.79 11.26
N GLU A 136 -14.01 4.93 11.53
CA GLU A 136 -13.82 3.63 12.17
C GLU A 136 -12.96 2.71 11.29
N GLU A 137 -13.26 2.65 9.99
CA GLU A 137 -12.51 1.84 9.02
C GLU A 137 -11.06 2.32 8.86
N LEU A 138 -10.79 3.63 8.94
CA LEU A 138 -9.42 4.16 8.91
C LEU A 138 -8.61 3.66 10.10
N THR A 139 -9.21 3.69 11.29
CA THR A 139 -8.57 3.21 12.53
C THR A 139 -8.26 1.72 12.43
N ARG A 140 -9.24 0.92 12.00
CA ARG A 140 -9.05 -0.52 11.73
C ARG A 140 -7.93 -0.76 10.71
N LYS A 141 -7.95 -0.07 9.58
CA LYS A 141 -6.98 -0.25 8.49
C LYS A 141 -5.55 0.05 8.95
N THR A 142 -5.37 1.14 9.69
CA THR A 142 -4.07 1.52 10.27
C THR A 142 -3.56 0.40 11.18
N ARG A 143 -4.43 -0.14 12.04
CA ARG A 143 -4.13 -1.28 12.92
C ARG A 143 -3.77 -2.56 12.17
N CYS A 144 -4.39 -2.82 11.01
CA CYS A 144 -4.00 -3.94 10.14
C CYS A 144 -2.55 -3.79 9.63
N ALA A 145 -2.14 -2.59 9.22
CA ALA A 145 -0.78 -2.32 8.76
C ALA A 145 0.25 -2.39 9.91
N GLU A 146 -0.09 -1.86 11.09
CA GLU A 146 0.75 -1.95 12.29
C GLU A 146 1.00 -3.39 12.72
N THR A 147 -0.03 -4.25 12.62
CA THR A 147 0.06 -5.67 12.97
C THR A 147 1.11 -6.40 12.13
N VAL A 148 1.31 -6.01 10.86
CA VAL A 148 2.41 -6.55 10.03
C VAL A 148 3.76 -6.28 10.69
N LEU A 149 4.01 -5.04 11.14
CA LEU A 149 5.28 -4.66 11.77
C LEU A 149 5.49 -5.35 13.11
N GLU A 150 4.43 -5.50 13.91
CA GLU A 150 4.51 -6.17 15.22
C GLU A 150 4.79 -7.66 15.09
N ARG A 151 4.13 -8.36 14.15
CA ARG A 151 4.42 -9.77 13.85
C ARG A 151 5.86 -9.96 13.35
N LEU A 152 6.40 -8.97 12.63
CA LEU A 152 7.79 -8.93 12.19
C LEU A 152 8.76 -8.40 13.26
N GLY A 153 8.29 -8.00 14.44
CA GLY A 153 9.14 -7.45 15.51
C GLY A 153 9.90 -6.18 15.11
N LEU A 154 9.33 -5.35 14.24
CA LEU A 154 9.96 -4.12 13.74
C LEU A 154 9.50 -2.90 14.57
N PRO A 155 10.41 -2.13 15.18
CA PRO A 155 10.04 -0.91 15.89
C PRO A 155 9.48 0.15 14.93
N TYR A 156 8.36 0.78 15.31
CA TYR A 156 7.70 1.78 14.48
C TYR A 156 7.06 2.89 15.33
N ARG A 157 6.63 3.95 14.66
CA ARG A 157 5.74 4.98 15.20
C ARG A 157 4.64 5.29 14.19
N THR A 158 3.49 5.72 14.69
CA THR A 158 2.36 6.15 13.86
C THR A 158 2.14 7.65 14.06
N VAL A 159 2.07 8.39 12.95
CA VAL A 159 1.97 9.85 12.93
C VAL A 159 0.71 10.24 12.16
N ILE A 160 -0.08 11.15 12.72
CA ILE A 160 -1.13 11.83 11.96
C ILE A 160 -0.51 12.96 11.15
N LEU A 161 -0.73 12.98 9.84
CA LEU A 161 -0.17 14.02 8.98
C LEU A 161 -0.87 15.36 9.20
N CYS A 162 -0.10 16.45 9.15
CA CYS A 162 -0.64 17.79 9.21
C CYS A 162 -1.24 18.20 7.85
N THR A 163 -2.04 19.27 7.82
CA THR A 163 -2.73 19.72 6.60
C THR A 163 -1.79 20.07 5.44
N GLY A 164 -0.54 20.44 5.72
CA GLY A 164 0.46 20.74 4.69
C GLY A 164 1.12 19.52 4.06
N ASP A 165 0.93 18.33 4.63
CA ASP A 165 1.63 17.10 4.22
C ASP A 165 0.66 15.96 3.84
N ILE A 166 -0.66 16.16 3.96
CA ILE A 166 -1.64 15.20 3.46
C ILE A 166 -1.68 15.17 1.92
N GLY A 167 -1.87 13.97 1.37
CA GLY A 167 -2.04 13.76 -0.07
C GLY A 167 -3.32 14.40 -0.62
N PHE A 168 -3.31 14.73 -1.91
CA PHE A 168 -4.37 15.48 -2.58
C PHE A 168 -5.79 14.91 -2.42
N SER A 169 -5.92 13.58 -2.46
CA SER A 169 -7.23 12.91 -2.35
C SER A 169 -7.65 12.64 -0.91
N ALA A 170 -6.77 12.82 0.08
CA ALA A 170 -7.01 12.42 1.47
C ALA A 170 -7.63 13.56 2.28
N THR A 171 -8.55 13.21 3.17
CA THR A 171 -9.06 14.13 4.21
C THR A 171 -8.35 13.92 5.55
N LYS A 172 -7.80 12.72 5.77
CA LYS A 172 -7.01 12.35 6.95
C LYS A 172 -6.09 11.19 6.59
N THR A 173 -4.84 11.25 7.06
CA THR A 173 -3.83 10.22 6.83
C THR A 173 -3.06 9.91 8.11
N TYR A 174 -2.82 8.61 8.32
CA TYR A 174 -1.83 8.10 9.26
C TYR A 174 -0.63 7.55 8.49
N ASP A 175 0.55 8.08 8.76
CA ASP A 175 1.79 7.50 8.29
C ASP A 175 2.39 6.62 9.39
N ILE A 176 2.75 5.40 9.00
CA ILE A 176 3.49 4.48 9.85
C ILE A 176 4.93 4.52 9.39
N GLU A 177 5.83 4.84 10.33
CA GLU A 177 7.25 4.96 10.06
C GLU A 177 8.02 3.89 10.84
N VAL A 178 8.86 3.13 10.14
CA VAL A 178 9.68 2.06 10.72
C VAL A 178 11.08 2.56 11.06
N TRP A 179 11.65 2.10 12.16
CA TRP A 179 13.01 2.42 12.55
C TRP A 179 14.03 1.77 11.62
N LEU A 180 14.95 2.57 11.08
CA LEU A 180 16.07 2.10 10.27
C LEU A 180 17.41 2.38 10.99
N PRO A 181 18.00 1.37 11.65
CA PRO A 181 19.25 1.51 12.40
C PRO A 181 20.40 2.13 11.60
N GLY A 182 20.56 1.76 10.33
CA GLY A 182 21.62 2.28 9.46
C GLY A 182 21.47 3.76 9.12
N GLN A 183 20.27 4.31 9.27
CA GLN A 183 19.99 5.74 9.08
C GLN A 183 19.80 6.50 10.39
N GLY A 184 19.67 5.80 11.53
CA GLY A 184 19.39 6.41 12.83
C GLY A 184 18.08 7.21 12.88
N LYS A 185 17.07 6.82 12.10
CA LYS A 185 15.78 7.52 12.03
C LYS A 185 14.62 6.61 11.62
N TYR A 186 13.41 7.07 11.92
CA TYR A 186 12.18 6.50 11.38
C TYR A 186 11.98 6.93 9.92
N ARG A 187 11.50 6.00 9.08
CA ARG A 187 11.13 6.25 7.67
C ARG A 187 9.75 5.67 7.39
N GLU A 188 8.93 6.42 6.68
CA GLU A 188 7.61 5.96 6.21
C GLU A 188 7.69 4.58 5.54
N ILE A 189 6.84 3.66 5.97
CA ILE A 189 6.68 2.31 5.38
C ILE A 189 5.24 2.03 4.95
N SER A 190 4.28 2.78 5.52
CA SER A 190 2.89 2.78 5.12
C SER A 190 2.28 4.16 5.30
N SER A 191 1.30 4.46 4.45
CA SER A 191 0.41 5.60 4.56
C SER A 191 -1.02 5.07 4.42
N CYS A 192 -1.88 5.36 5.40
CA CYS A 192 -3.28 4.94 5.47
C CYS A 192 -4.19 6.17 5.44
N SER A 193 -5.07 6.27 4.44
CA SER A 193 -5.88 7.46 4.19
C SER A 193 -7.37 7.18 4.13
N ASN A 194 -8.14 8.10 4.71
CA ASN A 194 -9.57 8.26 4.42
C ASN A 194 -9.72 9.37 3.38
N THR A 195 -10.30 9.05 2.23
CA THR A 195 -10.56 10.01 1.13
C THR A 195 -12.00 10.53 1.14
N ARG A 196 -12.83 10.02 2.07
CA ARG A 196 -14.28 10.23 2.12
C ARG A 196 -14.89 9.99 0.74
N ASP A 197 -15.74 10.91 0.28
CA ASP A 197 -16.42 10.81 -1.01
C ASP A 197 -15.62 11.40 -2.18
N PHE A 198 -14.36 11.82 -1.98
CA PHE A 198 -13.57 12.51 -3.03
C PHE A 198 -13.42 11.65 -4.28
N GLN A 199 -12.93 10.40 -4.12
CA GLN A 199 -12.77 9.48 -5.24
C GLN A 199 -14.13 8.96 -5.70
N ALA A 200 -15.04 8.67 -4.78
CA ALA A 200 -16.39 8.19 -5.10
C ALA A 200 -17.17 9.17 -6.00
N ARG A 201 -17.02 10.48 -5.80
CA ARG A 201 -17.62 11.50 -6.67
C ARG A 201 -17.02 11.49 -8.08
N ARG A 202 -15.70 11.33 -8.20
CA ARG A 202 -15.01 11.25 -9.50
C ARG A 202 -15.38 9.98 -10.29
N MET A 203 -15.60 8.90 -9.55
CA MET A 203 -15.98 7.59 -10.11
C MET A 203 -17.49 7.38 -10.17
N ASN A 204 -18.31 8.33 -9.72
CA ASN A 204 -19.76 8.18 -9.59
C ASN A 204 -20.22 6.94 -8.77
N ALA A 205 -19.38 6.49 -7.83
CA ALA A 205 -19.58 5.30 -7.01
C ALA A 205 -20.53 5.58 -5.83
N ARG A 206 -21.67 4.90 -5.78
CA ARG A 206 -22.75 5.21 -4.84
C ARG A 206 -23.25 3.95 -4.12
N TYR A 207 -24.04 4.15 -3.08
CA TYR A 207 -24.86 3.10 -2.46
C TYR A 207 -26.25 3.66 -2.15
N ARG A 208 -27.20 2.79 -1.83
CA ARG A 208 -28.53 3.19 -1.35
C ARG A 208 -28.72 2.66 0.05
N ALA A 209 -28.84 3.56 1.02
CA ALA A 209 -29.16 3.20 2.39
C ALA A 209 -30.58 2.60 2.47
N THR A 210 -30.75 1.60 3.32
CA THR A 210 -32.00 0.89 3.54
C THR A 210 -33.08 1.87 4.00
N GLY A 211 -34.21 1.89 3.28
CA GLY A 211 -35.30 2.82 3.56
C GLY A 211 -35.16 4.20 2.89
N GLU A 212 -34.03 4.49 2.24
CA GLU A 212 -33.84 5.75 1.52
C GLU A 212 -34.17 5.64 0.03
N LYS A 213 -34.76 6.72 -0.50
CA LYS A 213 -35.06 6.84 -1.95
C LYS A 213 -33.88 7.34 -2.76
N LYS A 214 -32.98 8.12 -2.14
CA LYS A 214 -31.81 8.72 -2.81
C LYS A 214 -30.58 7.85 -2.57
N THR A 215 -29.69 7.84 -3.55
CA THR A 215 -28.36 7.24 -3.39
C THR A 215 -27.42 8.24 -2.75
N GLN A 216 -26.44 7.73 -2.00
CA GLN A 216 -25.36 8.50 -1.39
C GLN A 216 -24.02 8.02 -1.97
N PHE A 217 -22.98 8.85 -1.93
CA PHE A 217 -21.64 8.42 -2.32
C PHE A 217 -21.04 7.54 -1.23
N VAL A 218 -20.40 6.44 -1.62
CA VAL A 218 -19.58 5.65 -0.69
C VAL A 218 -18.38 6.46 -0.23
N HIS A 219 -17.77 6.07 0.89
CA HIS A 219 -16.44 6.53 1.25
C HIS A 219 -15.38 5.50 0.86
N THR A 220 -14.25 5.98 0.37
CA THR A 220 -13.13 5.12 -0.04
C THR A 220 -11.90 5.37 0.83
N LEU A 221 -11.23 4.27 1.18
CA LEU A 221 -10.03 4.29 1.99
C LEU A 221 -8.96 3.43 1.37
N ASN A 222 -7.70 3.83 1.50
CA ASN A 222 -6.54 3.07 1.04
C ASN A 222 -5.47 3.03 2.13
N GLY A 223 -4.56 2.07 2.04
CA GLY A 223 -3.49 1.91 3.01
C GLY A 223 -2.50 0.85 2.57
N SER A 224 -1.21 1.11 2.79
CA SER A 224 -0.18 0.11 2.49
C SER A 224 -0.13 -0.95 3.62
N GLY A 225 -0.07 -2.22 3.27
CA GLY A 225 0.04 -3.33 4.22
C GLY A 225 1.17 -4.32 3.91
N LEU A 226 2.36 -3.95 3.43
CA LEU A 226 3.07 -2.66 3.42
C LEU A 226 3.73 -2.45 2.05
N ALA A 227 4.53 -1.38 1.90
CA ALA A 227 5.51 -1.32 0.82
C ALA A 227 6.62 -2.37 1.04
N VAL A 228 6.58 -3.47 0.29
CA VAL A 228 7.41 -4.66 0.52
C VAL A 228 8.90 -4.33 0.45
N GLY A 229 9.34 -3.52 -0.53
CA GLY A 229 10.74 -3.14 -0.66
C GLY A 229 11.28 -2.34 0.53
N ARG A 230 10.45 -1.46 1.13
CA ARG A 230 10.83 -0.74 2.35
C ARG A 230 10.85 -1.67 3.56
N CYS A 231 9.92 -2.62 3.63
CA CYS A 231 9.89 -3.65 4.66
C CYS A 231 11.12 -4.57 4.60
N LEU A 232 11.57 -4.94 3.39
CA LEU A 232 12.80 -5.69 3.19
C LEU A 232 14.01 -4.95 3.79
N ILE A 233 14.15 -3.64 3.52
CA ILE A 233 15.21 -2.82 4.12
C ILE A 233 15.10 -2.84 5.65
N ALA A 234 13.90 -2.65 6.20
CA ALA A 234 13.69 -2.66 7.65
C ALA A 234 14.08 -4.01 8.28
N VAL A 235 13.72 -5.14 7.67
CA VAL A 235 14.14 -6.47 8.14
C VAL A 235 15.66 -6.60 8.05
N MET A 236 16.27 -6.25 6.92
CA MET A 236 17.72 -6.34 6.74
C MET A 236 18.49 -5.54 7.79
N GLU A 237 18.09 -4.29 8.05
CA GLU A 237 18.80 -3.43 8.99
C GLU A 237 18.55 -3.81 10.46
N ASN A 238 17.34 -4.21 10.83
CA ASN A 238 17.01 -4.55 12.22
C ASN A 238 17.42 -5.99 12.61
N TYR A 239 17.59 -6.88 11.64
CA TYR A 239 17.95 -8.29 11.88
C TYR A 239 19.40 -8.64 11.47
N GLN A 240 20.21 -7.66 11.09
CA GLN A 240 21.62 -7.87 10.79
C GLN A 240 22.38 -8.45 11.99
N GLN A 241 23.34 -9.32 11.72
CA GLN A 241 24.26 -9.91 12.69
C GLN A 241 25.67 -9.32 12.52
N ALA A 242 26.56 -9.55 13.49
CA ALA A 242 27.91 -9.01 13.47
C ALA A 242 28.75 -9.47 12.26
N ASP A 243 28.44 -10.63 11.69
CA ASP A 243 29.10 -11.19 10.49
C ASP A 243 28.48 -10.69 9.16
N GLY A 244 27.49 -9.80 9.23
CA GLY A 244 26.76 -9.26 8.09
C GLY A 244 25.63 -10.17 7.57
N SER A 245 25.41 -11.34 8.17
CA SER A 245 24.25 -12.17 7.87
C SER A 245 22.96 -11.52 8.40
N ILE A 246 21.81 -11.95 7.87
CA ILE A 246 20.50 -11.44 8.26
C ILE A 246 19.70 -12.57 8.88
N ARG A 247 19.34 -12.44 10.15
CA ARG A 247 18.42 -13.38 10.81
C ARG A 247 17.02 -13.23 10.22
N VAL A 248 16.38 -14.35 9.89
CA VAL A 248 15.00 -14.35 9.38
C VAL A 248 14.04 -14.14 10.56
N PRO A 249 13.11 -13.15 10.50
CA PRO A 249 12.06 -13.00 11.51
C PRO A 249 11.24 -14.28 11.67
N ASP A 250 10.84 -14.61 12.91
CA ASP A 250 10.16 -15.88 13.20
C ASP A 250 8.86 -16.05 12.39
N ALA A 251 8.10 -14.97 12.20
CA ALA A 251 6.89 -14.96 11.37
C ALA A 251 7.12 -15.32 9.89
N LEU A 252 8.36 -15.23 9.39
CA LEU A 252 8.71 -15.53 8.00
C LEU A 252 9.34 -16.90 7.80
N LYS A 253 9.66 -17.64 8.88
CA LYS A 253 10.38 -18.93 8.78
C LYS A 253 9.66 -19.96 7.91
N SER A 254 8.33 -20.04 8.01
CA SER A 254 7.51 -20.92 7.17
C SER A 254 7.61 -20.56 5.68
N TYR A 255 7.46 -19.28 5.35
CA TYR A 255 7.60 -18.75 3.98
C TYR A 255 9.02 -18.85 3.41
N MET A 256 10.02 -18.86 4.30
CA MET A 256 11.42 -19.01 3.97
C MET A 256 11.85 -20.47 3.84
N GLY A 257 10.95 -21.44 4.03
CA GLY A 257 11.24 -22.87 3.94
C GLY A 257 12.22 -23.34 5.01
N GLY A 258 12.08 -22.81 6.24
CA GLY A 258 12.93 -23.15 7.38
C GLY A 258 14.30 -22.48 7.40
N ILE A 259 14.63 -21.62 6.44
CA ILE A 259 15.87 -20.83 6.48
C ILE A 259 15.79 -19.87 7.68
N GLU A 260 16.76 -19.98 8.59
CA GLU A 260 16.84 -19.13 9.78
C GLU A 260 17.75 -17.90 9.60
N VAL A 261 18.71 -17.99 8.68
CA VAL A 261 19.71 -16.94 8.42
C VAL A 261 20.00 -16.85 6.92
N ILE A 262 20.06 -15.64 6.38
CA ILE A 262 20.52 -15.33 5.03
C ILE A 262 22.00 -14.94 5.11
N SER A 263 22.86 -15.61 4.35
CA SER A 263 24.30 -15.34 4.31
C SER A 263 24.62 -13.94 3.76
N ALA A 264 25.72 -13.35 4.24
CA ALA A 264 26.25 -12.08 3.73
C ALA A 264 26.85 -12.18 2.30
N ARG A 265 27.01 -13.41 1.78
CA ARG A 265 27.57 -13.75 0.48
C ARG A 265 26.60 -14.58 -0.33
#